data_AF-X1SF30-F1
#
_entry.id   AF-X1SF30-F1
#
_cell.length_a   1.000
_cell.length_b   1.000
_cell.length_c   1.000
_cell.angle_alpha   90.00
_cell.angle_beta   90.00
_cell.angle_gamma   90.00
#
_symmetry.space_group_name_H-M   'P 1'
#
loop_
_entity.id
_entity.type
_entity.pdbx_description
1 polymer ?
#
loop_
_entity_poly.entity_id
_entity_poly.type
_entity_poly.pdbx_seq_one_letter_code
_entity_poly.pdbx_strand_id
1 'polypeptide(L)'
;IVIKNMDLRKIAHPYMEKLLKEFNETVHLGILVEGEILSIEQEESGQSLSPRIFVGKRAPLYCTGVGKAIMAYLSKDKVAAIVEGKGLKKYTENTITNTEELEKEFLKIRKQGYSVDNMEHEEGVRCVAGPIRDYTGKVSASLSVSGPAFRISENNIPQLLNKGKKFCCISAASLTLPPRNILIIFRNRVPIICEPPLIIPPILFAPP
;
A
#
# COMPACT_ATOMS: atom_id res chain seq x y z
N ILE A 1 14.86 6.29 13.61
CA ILE A 1 13.48 5.92 13.14
C ILE A 1 12.65 7.16 12.85
N VAL A 2 12.59 8.15 13.76
CA VAL A 2 11.80 9.39 13.60
C VAL A 2 12.11 10.21 12.33
N ILE A 3 13.40 10.35 11.97
CA ILE A 3 13.84 11.16 10.81
C ILE A 3 13.34 10.58 9.48
N LYS A 4 13.48 9.27 9.27
CA LYS A 4 13.02 8.59 8.04
C LYS A 4 11.52 8.77 7.79
N ASN A 5 10.71 8.79 8.85
CA ASN A 5 9.26 8.98 8.75
C ASN A 5 8.89 10.44 8.44
N MET A 6 9.71 11.41 8.87
CA MET A 6 9.49 12.82 8.56
C MET A 6 9.78 13.11 7.08
N ASP A 7 10.80 12.48 6.50
CA ASP A 7 11.10 12.60 5.08
C ASP A 7 10.01 11.95 4.21
N LEU A 8 9.54 10.76 4.59
CA LEU A 8 8.46 10.07 3.87
C LEU A 8 7.17 10.91 3.83
N ARG A 9 6.77 11.52 4.95
CA ARG A 9 5.58 12.38 5.02
C ARG A 9 5.68 13.57 4.08
N LYS A 10 6.80 14.30 4.12
CA LYS A 10 7.05 15.45 3.24
C LYS A 10 6.98 15.07 1.77
N ILE A 11 7.51 13.91 1.41
CA ILE A 11 7.50 13.44 0.02
C ILE A 11 6.10 12.96 -0.37
N ALA A 12 5.37 12.28 0.51
CA ALA A 12 4.04 11.74 0.23
C ALA A 12 2.95 12.81 0.15
N HIS A 13 3.00 13.85 0.99
CA HIS A 13 1.94 14.84 1.15
C HIS A 13 1.46 15.47 -0.18
N PRO A 14 2.33 15.96 -1.09
CA PRO A 14 1.85 16.52 -2.37
C PRO A 14 1.15 15.50 -3.28
N TYR A 15 1.38 14.21 -3.09
CA TYR A 15 0.64 13.15 -3.78
C TYR A 15 -0.68 12.87 -3.08
N MET A 16 -0.68 12.87 -1.75
CA MET A 16 -1.90 12.71 -0.96
C MET A 16 -2.92 13.82 -1.27
N GLU A 17 -2.49 15.08 -1.32
CA GLU A 17 -3.37 16.19 -1.70
C GLU A 17 -3.96 16.03 -3.11
N LYS A 18 -3.18 15.48 -4.05
CA LYS A 18 -3.65 15.22 -5.42
C LYS A 18 -4.69 14.12 -5.45
N LEU A 19 -4.45 13.03 -4.72
CA LEU A 19 -5.39 11.92 -4.59
C LEU A 19 -6.68 12.38 -3.90
N LEU A 20 -6.58 13.19 -2.84
CA LEU A 20 -7.73 13.79 -2.18
C LEU A 20 -8.54 14.63 -3.18
N LYS A 21 -7.90 15.52 -3.93
CA LYS A 21 -8.59 16.36 -4.94
C LYS A 21 -9.22 15.55 -6.07
N GLU A 22 -8.58 14.45 -6.45
CA GLU A 22 -9.01 13.61 -7.57
C GLU A 22 -10.18 12.68 -7.20
N PHE A 23 -10.15 12.11 -6.00
CA PHE A 23 -11.12 11.11 -5.55
C PHE A 23 -12.13 11.66 -4.56
N ASN A 24 -11.82 12.77 -3.91
CA ASN A 24 -12.58 13.36 -2.82
C ASN A 24 -12.81 12.39 -1.64
N GLU A 25 -11.93 11.39 -1.48
CA GLU A 25 -11.99 10.39 -0.41
C GLU A 25 -10.74 10.48 0.46
N THR A 26 -10.83 10.00 1.70
CA THR A 26 -9.74 10.10 2.68
C THR A 26 -8.50 9.38 2.17
N VAL A 27 -7.35 10.05 2.22
CA VAL A 27 -6.05 9.46 1.85
C VAL A 27 -5.25 9.18 3.11
N HIS A 28 -4.66 8.00 3.21
CA HIS A 28 -3.98 7.55 4.42
C HIS A 28 -2.59 7.00 4.11
N LEU A 29 -1.61 7.41 4.92
CA LEU A 29 -0.25 6.90 4.89
C LEU A 29 0.05 6.10 6.17
N GLY A 30 0.33 4.82 5.99
CA GLY A 30 0.68 3.89 7.05
C GLY A 30 2.08 3.30 6.88
N ILE A 31 2.75 3.03 8.01
CA ILE A 31 4.04 2.32 8.03
C ILE A 31 3.98 1.09 8.92
N LEU A 32 4.81 0.10 8.62
CA LEU A 32 4.96 -1.10 9.45
C LEU A 32 5.79 -0.80 10.69
N VAL A 33 5.20 -0.97 11.87
CA VAL A 33 5.86 -0.87 13.18
C VAL A 33 5.42 -2.05 14.03
N GLU A 34 6.36 -2.90 14.45
CA GLU A 34 6.11 -3.98 15.43
C GLU A 34 4.93 -4.91 15.09
N GLY A 35 4.77 -5.26 13.81
CA GLY A 35 3.69 -6.14 13.35
C GLY A 35 2.31 -5.46 13.26
N GLU A 36 2.28 -4.13 13.24
CA GLU A 36 1.07 -3.32 13.07
C GLU A 36 1.31 -2.20 12.06
N ILE A 37 0.22 -1.61 11.57
CA ILE A 37 0.27 -0.32 10.89
C ILE A 37 0.34 0.78 11.93
N LEU A 38 1.26 1.73 11.77
CA LEU A 38 1.20 3.03 12.41
C LEU A 38 0.79 4.07 11.36
N SER A 39 -0.32 4.75 11.59
CA SER A 39 -0.76 5.89 10.79
C SER A 39 0.17 7.07 11.04
N ILE A 40 0.80 7.60 9.99
CA ILE A 40 1.74 8.72 10.13
C ILE A 40 1.26 10.00 9.46
N GLU A 41 0.37 9.92 8.48
CA GLU A 41 -0.22 11.07 7.79
C GLU A 41 -1.59 10.74 7.24
N GLN A 42 -2.43 11.76 7.09
CA GLN A 42 -3.75 11.64 6.47
C GLN A 42 -4.18 12.95 5.83
N GLU A 43 -4.85 12.83 4.68
CA GLU A 43 -5.68 13.88 4.10
C GLU A 43 -7.16 13.50 4.29
N GLU A 44 -7.89 14.27 5.08
CA GLU A 44 -9.29 13.97 5.39
C GLU A 44 -10.22 14.45 4.27
N SER A 45 -11.15 13.58 3.85
CA SER A 45 -12.21 13.97 2.94
C SER A 45 -13.25 14.84 3.62
N GLY A 46 -13.65 15.92 2.94
CA GLY A 46 -14.79 16.74 3.37
C GLY A 46 -16.16 16.10 3.12
N GLN A 47 -16.23 14.88 2.57
CA GLN A 47 -17.50 14.18 2.35
C GLN A 47 -18.07 13.59 3.65
N SER A 48 -19.39 13.50 3.70
CA SER A 48 -20.08 12.76 4.75
C SER A 48 -19.73 11.26 4.70
N LEU A 49 -19.74 10.62 5.86
CA LEU A 49 -19.48 9.19 6.05
C LEU A 49 -18.05 8.76 5.67
N SER A 50 -17.10 9.69 5.57
CA SER A 50 -15.69 9.35 5.37
C SER A 50 -15.12 8.67 6.61
N PRO A 51 -14.24 7.66 6.43
CA PRO A 51 -13.65 6.95 7.56
C PRO A 51 -12.76 7.88 8.38
N ARG A 52 -12.89 7.78 9.71
CA ARG A 52 -12.03 8.52 10.64
C ARG A 52 -10.77 7.74 10.92
N ILE A 53 -9.70 8.14 10.27
CA ILE A 53 -8.36 7.68 10.57
C ILE A 53 -7.73 8.70 11.53
N PHE A 54 -6.86 8.23 12.43
CA PHE A 54 -6.19 9.09 13.39
C PHE A 54 -4.68 8.87 13.27
N VAL A 55 -3.95 9.96 12.98
CA VAL A 55 -2.49 9.95 12.98
C VAL A 55 -1.97 9.54 14.37
N GLY A 56 -0.99 8.65 14.39
CA GLY A 56 -0.42 8.07 15.61
C GLY A 56 -1.16 6.84 16.13
N LYS A 57 -2.31 6.45 15.57
CA LYS A 57 -3.00 5.21 15.94
C LYS A 57 -2.44 4.00 15.19
N ARG A 58 -2.59 2.84 15.84
CA ARG A 58 -2.23 1.54 15.28
C ARG A 58 -3.45 0.82 14.72
N ALA A 59 -3.21 -0.01 13.70
CA ALA A 59 -4.24 -0.86 13.10
C ALA A 59 -3.66 -2.23 12.68
N PRO A 60 -4.50 -3.28 12.59
CA PRO A 60 -4.06 -4.60 12.14
C PRO A 60 -3.58 -4.58 10.70
N LEU A 61 -2.59 -5.43 10.40
CA LEU A 61 -2.05 -5.50 9.04
C LEU A 61 -2.93 -6.33 8.10
N TYR A 62 -3.51 -7.44 8.55
CA TYR A 62 -4.11 -8.44 7.65
C TYR A 62 -5.49 -8.06 7.11
N CYS A 63 -6.19 -7.10 7.72
CA CYS A 63 -7.54 -6.71 7.32
C CYS A 63 -7.68 -5.24 6.90
N THR A 64 -6.58 -4.47 6.88
CA THR A 64 -6.59 -3.09 6.39
C THR A 64 -5.97 -3.01 5.01
N GLY A 65 -6.42 -2.07 4.17
CA GLY A 65 -5.86 -1.89 2.83
C GLY A 65 -4.34 -1.67 2.89
N VAL A 66 -3.90 -0.66 3.64
CA VAL A 66 -2.46 -0.37 3.83
C VAL A 66 -1.68 -1.55 4.39
N GLY A 67 -2.27 -2.28 5.34
CA GLY A 67 -1.66 -3.45 5.95
C GLY A 67 -1.45 -4.62 5.00
N LYS A 68 -2.49 -5.00 4.26
CA LYS A 68 -2.42 -6.07 3.25
C LYS A 68 -1.42 -5.73 2.16
N ALA A 69 -1.37 -4.46 1.74
CA ALA A 69 -0.41 -3.98 0.76
C ALA A 69 1.04 -4.12 1.27
N ILE A 70 1.31 -3.99 2.56
CA ILE A 70 2.64 -4.23 3.13
C ILE A 70 2.91 -5.73 3.31
N MET A 71 1.99 -6.46 3.96
CA MET A 71 2.16 -7.88 4.28
C MET A 71 2.39 -8.74 3.04
N ALA A 72 1.75 -8.41 1.91
CA ALA A 72 1.92 -9.14 0.67
C ALA A 72 3.38 -9.19 0.15
N TYR A 73 4.25 -8.30 0.63
CA TYR A 73 5.67 -8.25 0.24
C TYR A 73 6.63 -8.59 1.39
N LEU A 74 6.13 -9.03 2.53
CA LEU A 74 6.97 -9.59 3.59
C LEU A 74 7.36 -11.04 3.27
N SER A 75 8.44 -11.52 3.88
CA SER A 75 8.79 -12.95 3.81
C SER A 75 7.74 -13.79 4.54
N LYS A 76 7.57 -15.05 4.13
CA LYS A 76 6.64 -15.98 4.78
C LYS A 76 6.89 -16.10 6.28
N ASP A 77 8.15 -16.16 6.71
CA ASP A 77 8.50 -16.23 8.14
C ASP A 77 8.06 -15.00 8.92
N LYS A 78 8.16 -13.80 8.32
CA LYS A 78 7.69 -12.56 8.96
C LYS A 78 6.17 -12.51 9.05
N VAL A 79 5.49 -12.94 8.00
CA VAL A 79 4.03 -13.06 8.00
C VAL A 79 3.60 -14.04 9.10
N ALA A 80 4.21 -15.22 9.15
CA ALA A 80 3.93 -16.23 10.17
C ALA A 80 4.15 -15.69 11.59
N ALA A 81 5.29 -15.05 11.86
CA ALA A 81 5.58 -14.47 13.17
C ALA A 81 4.60 -13.35 13.57
N ILE A 82 4.16 -12.53 12.61
CA ILE A 82 3.14 -11.49 12.87
C ILE A 82 1.79 -12.13 13.19
N VAL A 83 1.37 -13.13 12.41
CA VAL A 83 0.11 -13.84 12.63
C VAL A 83 0.10 -14.59 13.96
N GLU A 84 1.21 -15.25 14.32
CA GLU A 84 1.36 -15.93 15.61
C GLU A 84 1.33 -14.94 16.79
N GLY A 85 2.03 -13.80 16.67
CA GLY A 85 2.14 -12.82 17.75
C GLY A 85 0.93 -11.89 17.92
N LYS A 86 0.18 -11.61 16.85
CA LYS A 86 -0.95 -10.66 16.86
C LYS A 86 -2.32 -11.32 16.66
N GLY A 87 -2.35 -12.52 16.10
CA GLY A 87 -3.58 -13.23 15.75
C GLY A 87 -4.31 -12.61 14.55
N LEU A 88 -5.41 -13.27 14.16
CA LEU A 88 -6.32 -12.86 13.09
C LEU A 88 -7.73 -12.66 13.66
N LYS A 89 -7.89 -11.67 14.53
CA LYS A 89 -9.20 -11.31 15.11
C LYS A 89 -10.22 -11.02 14.00
N LYS A 90 -11.41 -11.60 14.07
CA LYS A 90 -12.51 -11.23 13.17
C LYS A 90 -13.04 -9.84 13.55
N TYR A 91 -13.08 -8.90 12.61
CA TYR A 91 -13.64 -7.56 12.79
C TYR A 91 -15.03 -7.43 12.14
N THR A 92 -15.20 -8.07 10.98
CA THR A 92 -16.42 -8.12 10.19
C THR A 92 -16.60 -9.53 9.62
N GLU A 93 -17.73 -9.79 8.97
CA GLU A 93 -17.95 -11.06 8.26
C GLU A 93 -16.98 -11.28 7.09
N ASN A 94 -16.42 -10.20 6.53
CA ASN A 94 -15.47 -10.28 5.42
C ASN A 94 -14.02 -10.45 5.86
N THR A 95 -13.71 -10.28 7.15
CA THR A 95 -12.34 -10.38 7.65
C THR A 95 -11.75 -11.75 7.32
N ILE A 96 -10.63 -11.78 6.61
CA ILE A 96 -9.89 -13.03 6.34
C ILE A 96 -9.22 -13.48 7.64
N THR A 97 -9.68 -14.60 8.22
CA THR A 97 -9.14 -15.17 9.46
C THR A 97 -8.38 -16.48 9.25
N ASN A 98 -8.20 -16.91 7.99
CA ASN A 98 -7.47 -18.11 7.61
C ASN A 98 -6.14 -17.75 6.92
N THR A 99 -5.06 -18.40 7.32
CA THR A 99 -3.71 -18.12 6.79
C THR A 99 -3.51 -18.52 5.33
N GLU A 100 -4.14 -19.59 4.87
CA GLU A 100 -4.10 -20.00 3.46
C GLU A 100 -4.87 -19.03 2.57
N GLU A 101 -6.01 -18.53 3.05
CA GLU A 101 -6.78 -17.50 2.35
C GLU A 101 -6.03 -16.17 2.29
N LEU A 102 -5.34 -15.79 3.37
CA LEU A 102 -4.45 -14.64 3.37
C LEU A 102 -3.32 -14.78 2.35
N GLU A 103 -2.71 -15.96 2.23
CA GLU A 103 -1.65 -16.17 1.23
C GLU A 103 -2.20 -16.07 -0.21
N LYS A 104 -3.41 -16.58 -0.47
CA LYS A 104 -4.10 -16.40 -1.76
C LYS A 104 -4.35 -14.92 -2.06
N GLU A 105 -4.81 -14.17 -1.06
CA GLU A 105 -5.02 -12.72 -1.19
C GLU A 105 -3.69 -11.98 -1.43
N PHE A 106 -2.61 -12.36 -0.75
CA PHE A 106 -1.28 -11.78 -0.98
C PHE A 106 -0.75 -12.09 -2.38
N LEU A 107 -0.98 -13.30 -2.91
CA LEU A 107 -0.64 -13.62 -4.31
C LEU A 107 -1.40 -12.72 -5.30
N LYS A 108 -2.70 -12.50 -5.06
CA LYS A 108 -3.52 -11.59 -5.85
C LYS A 108 -2.97 -10.16 -5.79
N ILE A 109 -2.67 -9.66 -4.59
CA ILE A 109 -2.09 -8.33 -4.37
C ILE A 109 -0.77 -8.17 -5.13
N ARG A 110 0.13 -9.16 -5.03
CA ARG A 110 1.42 -9.14 -5.74
C ARG A 110 1.23 -9.11 -7.26
N LYS A 111 0.23 -9.82 -7.79
CA LYS A 111 -0.08 -9.88 -9.22
C LYS A 111 -0.66 -8.56 -9.75
N GLN A 112 -1.55 -7.92 -8.98
CA GLN A 112 -2.26 -6.71 -9.42
C GLN A 112 -1.57 -5.39 -8.98
N GLY A 113 -0.68 -5.43 -8.00
CA GLY A 113 0.11 -4.29 -7.52
C GLY A 113 -0.59 -3.39 -6.48
N TYR A 114 -1.78 -3.78 -6.01
CA TYR A 114 -2.57 -3.05 -5.01
C TYR A 114 -3.36 -4.03 -4.13
N SER A 115 -3.77 -3.58 -2.94
CA SER A 115 -4.70 -4.28 -2.06
C SER A 115 -6.08 -3.61 -2.06
N VAL A 116 -7.09 -4.39 -1.70
CA VAL A 116 -8.44 -3.90 -1.45
C VAL A 116 -8.88 -4.47 -0.11
N ASP A 117 -9.12 -3.63 0.87
CA ASP A 117 -9.86 -4.00 2.09
C ASP A 117 -11.35 -3.85 1.78
N ASN A 118 -12.02 -4.99 1.66
CA ASN A 118 -13.41 -5.09 1.21
C ASN A 118 -14.39 -5.12 2.40
N MET A 119 -14.38 -4.07 3.21
CA MET A 119 -15.11 -4.03 4.49
C MET A 119 -14.61 -5.10 5.45
N GLU A 120 -13.30 -5.36 5.46
CA GLU A 120 -12.64 -6.37 6.28
C GLU A 120 -12.29 -5.84 7.68
N HIS A 121 -11.99 -4.55 7.79
CA HIS A 121 -11.70 -3.92 9.08
C HIS A 121 -12.91 -3.22 9.71
N GLU A 122 -13.73 -2.56 8.89
CA GLU A 122 -14.91 -1.81 9.32
C GLU A 122 -16.03 -1.99 8.28
N GLU A 123 -17.25 -2.29 8.76
CA GLU A 123 -18.40 -2.45 7.87
C GLU A 123 -18.73 -1.13 7.15
N GLY A 124 -19.04 -1.24 5.85
CA GLY A 124 -19.38 -0.07 5.04
C GLY A 124 -18.18 0.77 4.61
N VAL A 125 -16.94 0.45 5.02
CA VAL A 125 -15.71 1.13 4.57
C VAL A 125 -14.96 0.24 3.58
N ARG A 126 -14.51 0.79 2.46
CA ARG A 126 -13.61 0.12 1.51
C ARG A 126 -12.34 0.94 1.35
N CYS A 127 -11.20 0.26 1.38
CA CYS A 127 -9.91 0.89 1.17
C CYS A 127 -9.19 0.26 -0.03
N VAL A 128 -8.60 1.08 -0.89
CA VAL A 128 -7.69 0.62 -1.95
C VAL A 128 -6.31 1.15 -1.63
N ALA A 129 -5.29 0.28 -1.55
CA ALA A 129 -3.96 0.70 -1.13
C ALA A 129 -2.84 0.17 -2.05
N GLY A 130 -1.78 0.97 -2.19
CA GLY A 130 -0.58 0.62 -2.94
C GLY A 130 0.65 0.56 -2.04
N PRO A 131 1.55 -0.43 -2.22
CA PRO A 131 2.80 -0.51 -1.47
C PRO A 131 3.76 0.62 -1.85
N ILE A 132 4.47 1.16 -0.86
CA ILE A 132 5.59 2.08 -1.07
C ILE A 132 6.90 1.32 -0.82
N ARG A 133 7.78 1.35 -1.82
CA ARG A 133 9.11 0.72 -1.76
C ARG A 133 10.17 1.75 -1.40
N ASP A 134 11.15 1.33 -0.60
CA ASP A 134 12.38 2.08 -0.42
C ASP A 134 13.39 1.78 -1.55
N TYR A 135 14.57 2.41 -1.48
CA TYR A 135 15.66 2.26 -2.46
C TYR A 135 16.20 0.81 -2.57
N THR A 136 15.92 -0.06 -1.60
CA THR A 136 16.28 -1.48 -1.64
C THR A 136 15.18 -2.35 -2.26
N GLY A 137 14.05 -1.74 -2.64
CA GLY A 137 12.86 -2.44 -3.11
C GLY A 137 11.99 -3.00 -1.97
N LYS A 138 12.38 -2.80 -0.71
CA LYS A 138 11.64 -3.28 0.46
C LYS A 138 10.38 -2.44 0.69
N VAL A 139 9.26 -3.12 0.93
CA VAL A 139 7.99 -2.48 1.29
C VAL A 139 7.90 -2.37 2.81
N SER A 140 7.77 -1.15 3.31
CA SER A 140 7.56 -0.86 4.75
C SER A 140 6.56 0.25 5.01
N ALA A 141 6.01 0.82 3.94
CA ALA A 141 4.98 1.84 3.97
C ALA A 141 3.95 1.55 2.88
N SER A 142 2.76 2.14 3.03
CA SER A 142 1.67 2.00 2.06
C SER A 142 0.78 3.23 2.10
N LEU A 143 0.20 3.55 0.95
CA LEU A 143 -0.73 4.66 0.77
C LEU A 143 -2.09 4.12 0.32
N SER A 144 -3.17 4.57 0.95
CA SER A 144 -4.53 4.18 0.55
C SER A 144 -5.43 5.37 0.28
N VAL A 145 -6.47 5.10 -0.50
CA VAL A 145 -7.72 5.87 -0.50
C VAL A 145 -8.81 5.04 0.14
N SER A 146 -9.52 5.67 1.06
CA SER A 146 -10.49 5.04 1.95
C SER A 146 -11.78 5.85 1.98
N GLY A 147 -12.91 5.17 1.86
CA GLY A 147 -14.22 5.80 1.77
C GLY A 147 -15.34 4.77 1.90
N PRO A 148 -16.61 5.19 1.88
CA PRO A 148 -17.73 4.27 1.93
C PRO A 148 -17.73 3.28 0.78
N ALA A 149 -18.04 2.02 1.06
CA ALA A 149 -18.06 0.93 0.10
C ALA A 149 -19.07 1.14 -1.05
N PHE A 150 -20.09 1.98 -0.85
CA PHE A 150 -21.00 2.35 -1.94
C PHE A 150 -20.40 3.39 -2.90
N ARG A 151 -19.45 4.22 -2.44
CA ARG A 151 -18.73 5.19 -3.30
C ARG A 151 -17.48 4.60 -3.91
N ILE A 152 -16.71 3.82 -3.16
CA ILE A 152 -15.58 3.04 -3.66
C ILE A 152 -16.09 1.63 -3.91
N SER A 153 -16.57 1.34 -5.12
CA SER A 153 -17.16 0.04 -5.48
C SER A 153 -16.19 -0.80 -6.32
N GLU A 154 -16.30 -2.12 -6.29
CA GLU A 154 -15.41 -2.99 -7.08
C GLU A 154 -15.40 -2.62 -8.58
N ASN A 155 -16.56 -2.18 -9.10
CA ASN A 155 -16.73 -1.75 -10.49
C ASN A 155 -16.02 -0.43 -10.82
N ASN A 156 -15.67 0.39 -9.81
CA ASN A 156 -14.97 1.64 -10.00
C ASN A 156 -13.50 1.62 -9.57
N ILE A 157 -13.04 0.55 -8.90
CA ILE A 157 -11.63 0.36 -8.54
C ILE A 157 -10.71 0.45 -9.76
N PRO A 158 -10.98 -0.20 -10.91
CA PRO A 158 -10.14 -0.05 -12.09
C PRO A 158 -10.03 1.40 -12.57
N GLN A 159 -11.11 2.19 -12.44
CA GLN A 159 -11.17 3.60 -12.80
C GLN A 159 -10.43 4.45 -11.77
N LEU A 160 -10.53 4.13 -10.47
CA LEU A 160 -9.74 4.75 -9.40
C LEU A 160 -8.24 4.52 -9.66
N LEU A 161 -7.85 3.32 -10.06
CA LEU A 161 -6.47 2.98 -10.38
C LEU A 161 -6.00 3.57 -11.72
N ASN A 162 -6.90 3.74 -12.70
CA ASN A 162 -6.57 4.34 -13.99
C ASN A 162 -6.43 5.87 -13.92
N LYS A 163 -7.33 6.52 -13.19
CA LYS A 163 -7.26 7.96 -12.87
C LYS A 163 -6.04 8.20 -11.99
N GLY A 164 -5.96 7.40 -10.93
CA GLY A 164 -4.83 7.29 -10.02
C GLY A 164 -3.72 6.40 -10.56
N LYS A 165 -3.38 6.45 -11.87
CA LYS A 165 -2.23 5.74 -12.50
C LYS A 165 -0.88 6.02 -11.79
N LYS A 166 -0.90 6.86 -10.75
CA LYS A 166 0.18 7.22 -9.84
C LYS A 166 0.17 6.49 -8.48
N PHE A 167 -0.88 5.77 -8.07
CA PHE A 167 -0.86 4.92 -6.86
C PHE A 167 0.28 3.91 -6.93
N CYS A 168 0.41 3.26 -8.10
CA CYS A 168 1.49 2.32 -8.35
C CYS A 168 2.82 3.05 -8.69
N CYS A 169 2.82 4.24 -9.30
CA CYS A 169 4.08 4.95 -9.62
C CYS A 169 4.77 5.59 -8.39
N ILE A 170 4.10 5.71 -7.25
CA ILE A 170 4.79 6.02 -5.97
C ILE A 170 5.76 4.87 -5.60
N SER A 171 5.60 3.67 -6.18
CA SER A 171 6.40 2.49 -5.89
C SER A 171 7.86 2.50 -6.40
N ALA A 172 8.36 3.52 -7.11
CA ALA A 172 9.77 3.48 -7.55
C ALA A 172 10.47 4.83 -7.84
N ALA A 173 9.81 5.85 -8.39
CA ALA A 173 10.54 6.93 -9.09
C ALA A 173 10.68 8.26 -8.32
N SER A 174 9.86 8.53 -7.30
CA SER A 174 9.88 9.85 -6.62
C SER A 174 10.39 9.82 -5.18
N LEU A 175 10.55 8.64 -4.59
CA LEU A 175 11.13 8.43 -3.25
C LEU A 175 12.60 7.97 -3.32
N THR A 176 13.18 7.91 -4.53
CA THR A 176 14.48 7.32 -4.86
C THR A 176 15.68 8.27 -4.76
N LEU A 177 15.53 9.46 -4.19
CA LEU A 177 16.67 10.39 -4.11
C LEU A 177 17.31 10.41 -2.71
N PRO A 178 18.64 10.17 -2.59
CA PRO A 178 19.38 10.51 -1.39
C PRO A 178 19.38 12.04 -1.18
N PRO A 179 19.60 12.55 0.05
CA PRO A 179 19.40 13.96 0.42
C PRO A 179 20.46 14.93 -0.14
N ARG A 180 21.07 14.67 -1.31
CA ARG A 180 22.17 15.53 -1.81
C ARG A 180 22.10 16.07 -3.23
N ASN A 181 21.20 15.66 -4.12
CA ASN A 181 21.13 16.29 -5.44
C ASN A 181 19.69 16.34 -5.98
N ILE A 182 19.10 17.52 -5.92
CA ILE A 182 17.87 17.90 -6.62
C ILE A 182 18.29 18.27 -8.05
N LEU A 183 18.12 17.36 -9.02
CA LEU A 183 18.09 17.74 -10.42
C LEU A 183 17.40 16.67 -11.30
N ILE A 184 16.21 17.02 -11.79
CA ILE A 184 15.54 16.55 -13.02
C ILE A 184 15.14 15.06 -13.06
N ILE A 185 13.85 14.79 -13.37
CA ILE A 185 13.39 13.95 -14.51
C ILE A 185 11.88 14.20 -14.68
N PHE A 186 11.55 15.16 -15.54
CA PHE A 186 10.31 15.22 -16.32
C PHE A 186 10.72 15.35 -17.77
N ARG A 187 11.26 14.27 -18.37
CA ARG A 187 11.46 14.15 -19.82
C ARG A 187 11.99 12.75 -20.15
N ASN A 188 11.07 11.80 -20.30
CA ASN A 188 10.98 10.94 -21.48
C ASN A 188 10.06 9.74 -21.23
N ARG A 189 9.32 9.40 -22.28
CA ARG A 189 8.38 8.30 -22.38
C ARG A 189 9.09 6.97 -22.09
N VAL A 190 8.82 6.35 -20.95
CA VAL A 190 9.04 4.92 -20.74
C VAL A 190 7.82 4.37 -19.98
N PRO A 191 7.12 3.35 -20.50
CA PRO A 191 6.06 2.71 -19.75
C PRO A 191 6.72 1.91 -18.63
N ILE A 192 6.50 2.32 -17.37
CA ILE A 192 6.89 1.50 -16.21
C ILE A 192 5.82 0.40 -16.12
N ILE A 193 6.08 -0.70 -16.81
CA ILE A 193 5.27 -1.91 -16.79
C ILE A 193 5.46 -2.55 -15.42
N CYS A 194 4.35 -2.81 -14.73
CA CYS A 194 4.27 -3.61 -13.50
C CYS A 194 4.48 -5.10 -13.83
N GLU A 195 5.65 -5.50 -14.31
CA GLU A 195 6.00 -6.92 -14.44
C GLU A 195 6.75 -7.41 -13.19
N PRO A 196 6.42 -8.60 -12.65
CA PRO A 196 7.21 -9.24 -11.61
C PRO A 196 8.62 -9.52 -12.15
N PRO A 197 9.66 -9.56 -11.31
CA PRO A 197 11.01 -9.83 -11.77
C PRO A 197 11.06 -11.22 -12.40
N LEU A 198 11.26 -11.26 -13.73
CA LEU A 198 11.66 -12.46 -14.44
C LEU A 198 13.00 -12.92 -13.85
N ILE A 199 12.95 -14.03 -13.12
CA ILE A 199 14.14 -14.78 -12.72
C ILE A 199 14.68 -15.41 -14.00
N ILE A 200 15.73 -14.81 -14.58
CA ILE A 200 16.48 -15.42 -15.67
C ILE A 200 17.41 -16.46 -15.04
N PRO A 201 17.32 -17.77 -15.40
CA PRO A 201 18.26 -18.75 -14.88
C PRO A 201 19.67 -18.49 -15.46
N PRO A 202 20.75 -18.79 -14.71
CA PRO A 202 22.10 -18.55 -15.17
C PRO A 202 22.40 -19.46 -16.38
N ILE A 203 22.82 -18.82 -17.48
CA ILE A 203 23.41 -19.49 -18.63
C ILE A 203 24.71 -20.13 -18.16
N LEU A 204 24.74 -21.47 -18.12
CA LEU A 204 25.96 -22.22 -17.89
C LEU A 204 26.89 -22.00 -19.10
N PHE A 205 27.99 -21.30 -18.88
CA PHE A 205 29.17 -21.39 -19.74
C PHE A 205 29.78 -22.79 -19.58
N ALA A 206 29.92 -23.51 -20.69
CA ALA A 206 30.81 -24.67 -20.79
C ALA A 206 31.94 -24.33 -21.77
N PRO A 207 33.22 -24.46 -21.40
CA PRO A 207 34.35 -24.35 -22.32
C PRO A 207 35.07 -25.71 -22.53
N PRO A 208 36.07 -25.77 -23.41
CA PRO A 208 36.11 -25.35 -24.81
C PRO A 208 35.93 -26.53 -25.79
#